data_AF-A0A7S2VT23-F1
#
_entry.id   AF-A0A7S2VT23-F1
#
_cell.length_a   1.000
_cell.length_b   1.000
_cell.length_c   1.000
_cell.angle_alpha   90.00
_cell.angle_beta   90.00
_cell.angle_gamma   90.00
#
_symmetry.space_group_name_H-M   'P 1'
#
loop_
_entity.id
_entity.type
_entity.pdbx_description
1 polymer ?
#
loop_
_entity_poly.entity_id
_entity_poly.type
_entity_poly.pdbx_seq_one_letter_code
_entity_poly.pdbx_strand_id
1 'polypeptide(L)'
;ADFSLCVEPRATPPMVTSLAEEKLPKVVHFPETITLRLRWSQLEPQVRISVKELNFFGSTKLCEVHIPAIHLLDWASNPHEQMRRLAMKPGDPNYVTDAPPWILVELSHGGDDRDLDHWHGNFNAVRTTTRDGHFRELELRNFKHEYQLLDSTGHAIAEPFEEDLQSIECAAWCVHKVHMFVVFWLVASSLAYIGFRVYVFSCFRRFKHIAMASLNNQTFPVSINDLKALVKHCHELVDGTGMRPGIPCKPSFDQIMDRCLPAEKGGIFPPSQPQVRAFEDLLDDFGIDGGLPCASATCQWSNVLRPYDKYIPMVLVGALVLSCLVRACGNELVRWRHHNLKHVRAEQTKDARALQRSVRGGGPTYSSVRQGGA
;
A
#
# COMPACT_ATOMS: atom_id res chain seq x y z
N ALA A 1 -16.64 3.20 6.87
CA ALA A 1 -17.56 3.31 5.72
C ALA A 1 -18.92 2.88 6.21
N ASP A 2 -19.97 3.41 5.59
CA ASP A 2 -21.33 3.22 6.06
C ASP A 2 -22.06 2.24 5.16
N PHE A 3 -22.68 1.23 5.74
CA PHE A 3 -23.30 0.15 4.98
C PHE A 3 -24.79 0.03 5.27
N SER A 4 -25.57 -0.39 4.28
CA SER A 4 -26.98 -0.76 4.47
C SER A 4 -27.29 -2.06 3.74
N LEU A 5 -28.18 -2.86 4.32
CA LEU A 5 -28.70 -4.07 3.70
C LEU A 5 -30.07 -3.76 3.09
N CYS A 6 -30.29 -4.18 1.86
CA CYS A 6 -31.53 -3.97 1.13
C CYS A 6 -32.09 -5.32 0.67
N VAL A 7 -33.27 -5.66 1.17
CA VAL A 7 -34.00 -6.89 0.86
C VAL A 7 -35.23 -6.54 0.02
N GLU A 8 -35.29 -7.08 -1.19
CA GLU A 8 -36.34 -6.80 -2.17
C GLU A 8 -37.07 -8.09 -2.56
N PRO A 9 -38.26 -8.33 -1.99
CA PRO A 9 -39.22 -9.26 -2.55
C PRO A 9 -39.91 -8.55 -3.72
N ARG A 10 -39.93 -9.14 -4.92
CA ARG A 10 -40.42 -8.47 -6.14
C ARG A 10 -41.88 -7.97 -6.07
N ALA A 11 -42.67 -8.47 -5.11
CA ALA A 11 -44.07 -8.10 -4.89
C ALA A 11 -44.28 -6.99 -3.84
N THR A 12 -43.23 -6.56 -3.14
CA THR A 12 -43.30 -5.54 -2.07
C THR A 12 -42.21 -4.48 -2.27
N PRO A 13 -42.35 -3.26 -1.71
CA PRO A 13 -41.29 -2.27 -1.77
C PRO A 13 -39.99 -2.79 -1.14
N PRO A 14 -38.83 -2.28 -1.59
CA PRO A 14 -37.53 -2.64 -1.03
C PRO A 14 -37.48 -2.27 0.46
N MET A 15 -37.13 -3.23 1.30
CA MET A 15 -36.89 -3.02 2.74
C MET A 15 -35.41 -2.78 2.94
N VAL A 16 -35.05 -1.66 3.57
CA VAL A 16 -33.66 -1.25 3.78
C VAL A 16 -33.43 -1.16 5.27
N THR A 17 -32.31 -1.72 5.75
CA THR A 17 -31.95 -1.63 7.15
C THR A 17 -31.45 -0.25 7.53
N SER A 18 -31.38 0.05 8.83
CA SER A 18 -30.54 1.14 9.33
C SER A 18 -29.10 1.04 8.83
N LEU A 19 -28.45 2.20 8.85
CA LEU A 19 -27.07 2.36 8.46
C LEU A 19 -26.17 1.74 9.53
N ALA A 20 -25.33 0.79 9.12
CA ALA A 20 -24.22 0.33 9.92
C ALA A 20 -23.08 1.34 9.77
N GLU A 21 -23.07 2.33 10.66
CA GLU A 21 -22.09 3.43 10.67
C GLU A 21 -20.69 2.97 11.09
N GLU A 22 -19.69 3.58 10.46
CA GLU A 22 -18.26 3.45 10.80
C GLU A 22 -17.74 2.01 10.86
N LYS A 23 -18.33 1.08 10.09
CA LYS A 23 -17.87 -0.31 10.06
C LYS A 23 -16.70 -0.51 9.09
N LEU A 24 -15.92 -1.55 9.37
CA LEU A 24 -14.88 -2.06 8.47
C LEU A 24 -15.52 -3.02 7.45
N PRO A 25 -15.05 -3.05 6.19
CA PRO A 25 -15.66 -3.86 5.13
C PRO A 25 -15.46 -5.38 5.31
N LYS A 26 -14.66 -5.83 6.28
CA LYS A 26 -14.34 -7.26 6.46
C LYS A 26 -15.54 -8.07 6.99
N VAL A 27 -16.25 -7.55 8.00
CA VAL A 27 -17.48 -8.14 8.55
C VAL A 27 -18.39 -7.00 9.00
N VAL A 28 -19.61 -6.98 8.47
CA VAL A 28 -20.64 -6.00 8.82
C VAL A 28 -21.85 -6.74 9.37
N HIS A 29 -22.32 -6.31 10.54
CA HIS A 29 -23.49 -6.88 11.20
C HIS A 29 -24.68 -5.95 11.02
N PHE A 30 -25.80 -6.49 10.56
CA PHE A 30 -27.08 -5.80 10.47
C PHE A 30 -28.01 -6.41 11.53
N PRO A 31 -28.30 -5.70 12.64
CA PRO A 31 -29.06 -6.26 13.76
C PRO A 31 -30.56 -6.35 13.49
N GLU A 32 -31.04 -5.71 12.42
CA GLU A 32 -32.47 -5.59 12.16
C GLU A 32 -33.11 -6.86 11.61
N THR A 33 -34.28 -7.17 12.15
CA THR A 33 -35.14 -8.26 11.67
C THR A 33 -36.05 -7.75 10.55
N ILE A 34 -35.93 -8.33 9.36
CA ILE A 34 -36.80 -8.03 8.22
C ILE A 34 -37.82 -9.16 8.04
N THR A 35 -39.09 -8.83 8.23
CA THR A 35 -40.19 -9.79 8.06
C THR A 35 -40.64 -9.85 6.60
N LEU A 36 -40.49 -11.01 5.98
CA LEU A 36 -40.90 -11.25 4.60
C LEU A 36 -42.23 -12.01 4.54
N ARG A 37 -43.14 -11.56 3.67
CA ARG A 37 -44.35 -12.32 3.32
C ARG A 37 -44.12 -13.01 1.98
N LEU A 38 -43.85 -14.30 2.02
CA LEU A 38 -43.55 -15.12 0.85
C LEU A 38 -44.63 -16.18 0.64
N ARG A 39 -44.91 -16.51 -0.62
CA ARG A 39 -45.77 -17.65 -0.96
C ARG A 39 -44.94 -18.91 -1.19
N TRP A 40 -45.44 -20.04 -0.71
CA TRP A 40 -44.84 -21.35 -0.97
C TRP A 40 -45.14 -21.81 -2.41
N SER A 41 -44.47 -21.20 -3.39
CA SER A 41 -44.65 -21.52 -4.81
C SER A 41 -43.35 -21.36 -5.56
N GLN A 42 -43.11 -22.22 -6.55
CA GLN A 42 -42.00 -22.07 -7.49
C GLN A 42 -42.18 -20.88 -8.45
N LEU A 43 -43.43 -20.40 -8.61
CA LEU A 43 -43.74 -19.22 -9.41
C LEU A 43 -43.54 -17.92 -8.62
N GLU A 44 -43.30 -18.01 -7.31
CA GLU A 44 -42.99 -16.85 -6.49
C GLU A 44 -41.63 -16.27 -6.93
N PRO A 45 -41.54 -14.95 -7.15
CA PRO A 45 -40.30 -14.34 -7.57
C PRO A 45 -39.19 -14.48 -6.52
N GLN A 46 -37.95 -14.54 -7.01
CA GLN A 46 -36.76 -14.62 -6.15
C GLN A 46 -36.63 -13.37 -5.27
N VAL A 47 -36.22 -13.57 -4.02
CA VAL A 47 -35.87 -12.52 -3.08
C VAL A 47 -34.46 -12.05 -3.38
N ARG A 48 -34.29 -10.75 -3.63
CA ARG A 48 -32.99 -10.14 -3.86
C ARG A 48 -32.49 -9.53 -2.55
N ILE A 49 -31.31 -9.95 -2.10
CA ILE A 49 -30.63 -9.35 -0.95
C ILE A 49 -29.38 -8.65 -1.48
N SER A 50 -29.21 -7.36 -1.20
CA SER A 50 -28.09 -6.56 -1.68
C SER A 50 -27.48 -5.73 -0.56
N VAL A 51 -26.15 -5.62 -0.54
CA VAL A 51 -25.42 -4.75 0.38
C VAL A 51 -24.97 -3.52 -0.38
N LYS A 52 -25.23 -2.34 0.20
CA LYS A 52 -24.88 -1.04 -0.39
C LYS A 52 -23.95 -0.29 0.54
N GLU A 53 -22.93 0.34 -0.02
CA GLU A 53 -22.08 1.31 0.68
C GLU A 53 -22.60 2.72 0.39
N LEU A 54 -22.74 3.52 1.44
CA LEU A 54 -23.09 4.92 1.32
C LEU A 54 -21.82 5.74 1.06
N ASN A 55 -21.81 6.41 -0.08
CA ASN A 55 -20.79 7.37 -0.48
C ASN A 55 -21.38 8.79 -0.45
N PHE A 56 -20.52 9.81 -0.50
CA PHE A 56 -20.93 11.21 -0.52
C PHE A 56 -21.94 11.55 -1.63
N PHE A 57 -21.89 10.84 -2.76
CA PHE A 57 -22.77 11.05 -3.92
C PHE A 57 -23.96 10.09 -4.01
N GLY A 58 -24.18 9.24 -3.00
CA GLY A 58 -25.29 8.28 -2.99
C GLY A 58 -24.86 6.87 -2.59
N SER A 59 -25.70 5.87 -2.87
CA SER A 59 -25.43 4.47 -2.50
C SER A 59 -24.87 3.67 -3.68
N THR A 60 -23.80 2.92 -3.43
CA THR A 60 -23.17 2.03 -4.42
C THR A 60 -23.42 0.58 -4.02
N LYS A 61 -23.93 -0.24 -4.94
CA LYS A 61 -24.19 -1.66 -4.68
C LYS A 61 -22.88 -2.44 -4.70
N LEU A 62 -22.49 -3.03 -3.57
CA LEU A 62 -21.25 -3.79 -3.45
C LEU A 62 -21.42 -5.24 -3.88
N CYS A 63 -22.49 -5.90 -3.43
CA CYS A 63 -22.78 -7.29 -3.76
C CYS A 63 -24.28 -7.59 -3.63
N GLU A 64 -24.74 -8.67 -4.28
CA GLU A 64 -26.11 -9.15 -4.19
C GLU A 64 -26.24 -10.67 -4.31
N VAL A 65 -27.30 -11.23 -3.74
CA VAL A 65 -27.70 -12.62 -3.92
C VAL A 65 -29.18 -12.68 -4.26
N HIS A 66 -29.56 -13.63 -5.12
CA HIS A 66 -30.95 -13.91 -5.47
C HIS A 66 -31.30 -15.29 -4.97
N ILE A 67 -32.35 -15.39 -4.16
CA ILE A 67 -32.74 -16.62 -3.48
C ILE A 67 -34.19 -16.94 -3.84
N PRO A 68 -34.48 -18.12 -4.38
CA PRO A 68 -35.86 -18.58 -4.56
C PRO A 68 -36.63 -18.59 -3.24
N ALA A 69 -37.85 -18.06 -3.24
CA ALA A 69 -38.67 -17.94 -2.03
C ALA A 69 -38.96 -19.30 -1.38
N ILE A 70 -39.11 -20.37 -2.19
CA ILE A 70 -39.29 -21.74 -1.70
C ILE A 70 -38.13 -22.21 -0.82
N HIS A 71 -36.88 -21.89 -1.18
CA HIS A 71 -35.72 -22.28 -0.38
C HIS A 71 -35.68 -21.54 0.95
N LEU A 72 -36.04 -20.25 0.98
CA LEU A 72 -36.13 -19.51 2.25
C LEU A 72 -37.18 -20.13 3.19
N LEU A 73 -38.33 -20.54 2.65
CA LEU A 73 -39.39 -21.19 3.42
C LEU A 73 -38.98 -22.59 3.89
N ASP A 74 -38.35 -23.39 3.02
CA ASP A 74 -37.80 -24.71 3.36
C ASP A 74 -36.79 -24.59 4.50
N TRP A 75 -35.81 -23.69 4.38
CA TRP A 75 -34.78 -23.46 5.39
C TRP A 75 -35.36 -22.93 6.71
N ALA A 76 -36.35 -22.04 6.65
CA ALA A 76 -37.04 -21.52 7.83
C ALA A 76 -37.88 -22.59 8.55
N SER A 77 -38.37 -23.60 7.82
CA SER A 77 -39.20 -24.68 8.36
C SER A 77 -38.41 -25.77 9.07
N ASN A 78 -37.13 -25.94 8.73
CA ASN A 78 -36.26 -26.96 9.30
C ASN A 78 -35.32 -26.36 10.37
N PRO A 79 -35.43 -26.71 11.66
CA PRO A 79 -34.59 -26.19 12.74
C PRO A 79 -33.08 -26.36 12.51
N HIS A 80 -32.68 -27.38 11.74
CA HIS A 80 -31.26 -27.62 11.42
C HIS A 80 -30.73 -26.74 10.28
N GLU A 81 -31.60 -25.96 9.63
CA GLU A 81 -31.30 -25.21 8.42
C GLU A 81 -31.60 -23.70 8.53
N GLN A 82 -32.03 -23.25 9.71
CA GLN A 82 -32.42 -21.86 9.96
C GLN A 82 -31.27 -20.86 9.73
N MET A 83 -30.02 -21.29 9.86
CA MET A 83 -28.85 -20.47 9.53
C MET A 83 -28.22 -20.88 8.21
N ARG A 84 -28.06 -19.90 7.30
CA ARG A 84 -27.49 -20.12 5.97
C ARG A 84 -26.46 -19.07 5.62
N ARG A 85 -25.27 -19.53 5.24
CA ARG A 85 -24.19 -18.71 4.69
C ARG A 85 -24.23 -18.76 3.17
N LEU A 86 -24.58 -17.66 2.55
CA LEU A 86 -24.86 -17.57 1.11
C LEU A 86 -23.80 -16.71 0.42
N ALA A 87 -23.27 -17.20 -0.69
CA ALA A 87 -22.36 -16.44 -1.55
C ALA A 87 -23.13 -15.36 -2.30
N MET A 88 -22.53 -14.17 -2.34
CA MET A 88 -23.06 -13.02 -3.05
C MET A 88 -22.22 -12.77 -4.29
N LYS A 89 -22.87 -12.26 -5.34
CA LYS A 89 -22.22 -11.80 -6.56
C LYS A 89 -21.78 -10.35 -6.37
N PRO A 90 -20.56 -9.95 -6.76
CA PRO A 90 -20.16 -8.56 -6.71
C PRO A 90 -21.03 -7.71 -7.64
N GLY A 91 -21.31 -6.48 -7.23
CA GLY A 91 -22.10 -5.53 -8.00
C GLY A 91 -21.40 -5.11 -9.30
N ASP A 92 -20.06 -5.05 -9.27
CA ASP A 92 -19.22 -4.89 -10.46
C ASP A 92 -18.61 -6.24 -10.85
N PRO A 93 -18.94 -6.80 -12.04
CA PRO A 93 -18.39 -8.07 -12.50
C PRO A 93 -16.88 -8.03 -12.76
N ASN A 94 -16.28 -6.85 -12.89
CA ASN A 94 -14.82 -6.69 -13.06
C ASN A 94 -14.07 -6.68 -11.74
N TYR A 95 -14.77 -6.63 -10.61
CA TYR A 95 -14.15 -6.60 -9.29
C TYR A 95 -13.74 -8.02 -8.86
N VAL A 96 -12.44 -8.31 -8.97
CA VAL A 96 -11.86 -9.60 -8.58
C VAL A 96 -11.53 -9.57 -7.09
N THR A 97 -12.26 -10.33 -6.27
CA THR A 97 -11.96 -10.52 -4.85
C THR A 97 -11.20 -11.81 -4.61
N ASP A 98 -10.35 -11.83 -3.59
CA ASP A 98 -9.59 -13.04 -3.20
C ASP A 98 -10.51 -14.15 -2.67
N ALA A 99 -11.64 -13.78 -2.07
CA ALA A 99 -12.73 -14.68 -1.67
C ALA A 99 -14.09 -14.08 -2.08
N PRO A 100 -15.09 -14.90 -2.43
CA PRO A 100 -16.42 -14.39 -2.77
C PRO A 100 -17.06 -13.71 -1.55
N PRO A 101 -17.72 -12.54 -1.72
CA PRO A 101 -18.49 -11.94 -0.63
C PRO A 101 -19.63 -12.88 -0.23
N TRP A 102 -20.05 -12.82 1.03
CA TRP A 102 -21.06 -13.71 1.57
C TRP A 102 -21.93 -13.00 2.61
N ILE A 103 -23.14 -13.53 2.83
CA ILE A 103 -24.04 -13.10 3.89
C ILE A 103 -24.47 -14.31 4.73
N LEU A 104 -24.47 -14.14 6.05
CA LEU A 104 -25.11 -15.08 6.96
C LEU A 104 -26.53 -14.58 7.24
N VAL A 105 -27.52 -15.40 6.96
CA VAL A 105 -28.93 -15.13 7.27
C VAL A 105 -29.44 -16.15 8.28
N GLU A 106 -30.22 -15.66 9.24
CA GLU A 106 -30.94 -16.47 10.21
C GLU A 106 -32.43 -16.33 9.93
N LEU A 107 -33.11 -17.46 9.70
CA LEU A 107 -34.48 -17.56 9.24
C LEU A 107 -35.32 -18.24 10.33
N SER A 108 -36.37 -17.56 10.80
CA SER A 108 -37.29 -18.09 11.79
C SER A 108 -38.75 -17.84 11.40
N HIS A 109 -39.66 -18.70 11.87
CA HIS A 109 -41.10 -18.48 11.77
C HIS A 109 -41.57 -17.69 13.00
N GLY A 110 -41.56 -16.35 12.91
CA GLY A 110 -42.37 -15.48 13.78
C GLY A 110 -42.05 -15.46 15.28
N GLY A 111 -40.78 -15.41 15.67
CA GLY A 111 -40.35 -15.11 17.04
C GLY A 111 -39.10 -14.24 17.05
N ASP A 112 -39.10 -13.18 17.86
CA ASP A 112 -37.98 -12.25 18.04
C ASP A 112 -37.48 -12.38 19.49
N ASP A 113 -36.49 -13.25 19.71
CA ASP A 113 -35.93 -13.57 21.04
C ASP A 113 -34.54 -12.91 21.27
N ARG A 114 -34.19 -11.85 20.54
CA ARG A 114 -32.83 -11.26 20.59
C ARG A 114 -32.75 -10.04 21.50
N ASP A 115 -31.85 -10.10 22.47
CA ASP A 115 -31.41 -8.95 23.29
C ASP A 115 -30.38 -8.12 22.49
N LEU A 116 -30.88 -7.06 21.85
CA LEU A 116 -30.17 -6.25 20.83
C LEU A 116 -29.40 -5.06 21.43
N ASP A 117 -29.56 -4.75 22.72
CA ASP A 117 -29.08 -3.47 23.29
C ASP A 117 -27.67 -3.53 23.92
N HIS A 118 -27.03 -4.71 23.99
CA HIS A 118 -25.77 -4.88 24.74
C HIS A 118 -24.50 -5.17 23.90
N TRP A 119 -24.50 -4.93 22.59
CA TRP A 119 -23.36 -5.32 21.75
C TRP A 119 -22.30 -4.22 21.55
N HIS A 120 -21.12 -4.43 22.13
CA HIS A 120 -19.90 -3.66 21.85
C HIS A 120 -18.76 -4.57 21.34
N GLY A 121 -18.60 -4.61 20.02
CA GLY A 121 -17.31 -4.57 19.30
C GLY A 121 -16.25 -5.66 19.54
N ASN A 122 -16.35 -6.78 18.83
CA ASN A 122 -15.18 -7.59 18.48
C ASN A 122 -15.17 -7.89 16.97
N PHE A 123 -14.20 -7.31 16.24
CA PHE A 123 -14.18 -7.26 14.77
C PHE A 123 -13.79 -8.57 14.08
N ASN A 124 -13.32 -9.57 14.84
CA ASN A 124 -12.90 -10.88 14.34
C ASN A 124 -13.84 -12.01 14.77
N ALA A 125 -15.01 -11.68 15.35
CA ALA A 125 -15.97 -12.65 15.84
C ALA A 125 -17.30 -12.54 15.09
N VAL A 126 -17.88 -13.69 14.77
CA VAL A 126 -19.26 -13.82 14.27
C VAL A 126 -20.10 -14.37 15.41
N ARG A 127 -21.16 -13.66 15.79
CA ARG A 127 -22.16 -14.17 16.73
C ARG A 127 -23.14 -15.05 15.98
N THR A 128 -23.29 -16.28 16.44
CA THR A 128 -24.26 -17.25 15.91
C THR A 128 -25.13 -17.76 17.05
N THR A 129 -26.43 -17.94 16.83
CA THR A 129 -27.30 -18.71 17.72
C THR A 129 -26.92 -20.18 17.64
N THR A 130 -26.60 -20.81 18.77
CA THR A 130 -26.43 -22.27 18.82
C THR A 130 -27.79 -22.93 18.61
N ARG A 131 -27.77 -24.24 18.31
CA ARG A 131 -28.99 -25.05 18.12
C ARG A 131 -29.96 -25.01 19.30
N ASP A 132 -29.47 -24.65 20.48
CA ASP A 132 -30.24 -24.59 21.72
C ASP A 132 -30.81 -23.18 21.98
N GLY A 133 -30.67 -22.25 21.02
CA GLY A 133 -31.13 -20.86 21.15
C GLY A 133 -30.17 -19.96 21.95
N HIS A 134 -29.02 -20.47 22.38
CA HIS A 134 -28.01 -19.67 23.09
C HIS A 134 -27.08 -18.96 22.11
N PHE A 135 -26.79 -17.68 22.33
CA PHE A 135 -25.86 -16.97 21.48
C PHE A 135 -24.40 -17.34 21.83
N ARG A 136 -23.61 -17.71 20.82
CA ARG A 136 -22.16 -17.92 20.96
C ARG A 136 -21.39 -17.04 19.99
N GLU A 137 -20.29 -16.47 20.46
CA GLU A 137 -19.31 -15.80 19.62
C GLU A 137 -18.27 -16.81 19.13
N LEU A 138 -18.09 -16.88 17.82
CA LEU A 138 -17.08 -17.71 17.18
C LEU A 138 -16.09 -16.79 16.48
N GLU A 139 -14.80 -17.01 16.70
CA GLU A 139 -13.79 -16.40 15.83
C GLU A 139 -14.08 -16.75 14.37
N LEU A 140 -13.89 -15.79 13.47
CA LEU A 140 -14.21 -15.92 12.04
C LEU A 140 -13.59 -17.19 11.42
N ARG A 141 -12.38 -17.57 11.86
CA ARG A 141 -11.73 -18.81 11.44
C ARG A 141 -12.55 -20.05 11.80
N ASN A 142 -12.95 -20.17 13.06
CA ASN A 142 -13.69 -21.33 13.55
C ASN A 142 -15.10 -21.36 12.91
N PHE A 143 -15.72 -20.19 12.75
CA PHE A 143 -16.99 -20.04 12.06
C PHE A 143 -16.94 -20.53 10.60
N LYS A 144 -15.93 -20.14 9.82
CA LYS A 144 -15.78 -20.58 8.42
C LYS A 144 -15.53 -22.08 8.27
N HIS A 145 -14.94 -22.73 9.27
CA HIS A 145 -14.80 -24.20 9.30
C HIS A 145 -16.12 -24.92 9.61
N GLU A 146 -16.96 -24.34 10.47
CA GLU A 146 -18.22 -24.93 10.90
C GLU A 146 -19.37 -24.72 9.90
N TYR A 147 -19.40 -23.58 9.21
CA TYR A 147 -20.46 -23.22 8.26
C TYR A 147 -19.97 -23.16 6.82
N GLN A 148 -20.41 -24.13 6.02
CA GLN A 148 -20.08 -24.23 4.60
C GLN A 148 -20.75 -23.11 3.79
N LEU A 149 -19.98 -22.44 2.93
CA LEU A 149 -20.49 -21.42 2.02
C LEU A 149 -21.33 -22.07 0.91
N LEU A 150 -22.55 -21.58 0.68
CA LEU A 150 -23.47 -22.10 -0.32
C LEU A 150 -23.71 -21.08 -1.45
N ASP A 151 -23.91 -21.57 -2.67
CA ASP A 151 -24.42 -20.78 -3.80
C ASP A 151 -25.93 -20.48 -3.64
N SER A 152 -26.47 -19.58 -4.45
CA SER A 152 -27.92 -19.29 -4.58
C SER A 152 -28.81 -20.52 -4.80
N THR A 153 -28.23 -21.62 -5.27
CA THR A 153 -28.87 -22.90 -5.54
C THR A 153 -28.71 -23.92 -4.41
N GLY A 154 -28.02 -23.56 -3.32
CA GLY A 154 -27.76 -24.42 -2.16
C GLY A 154 -26.56 -25.35 -2.33
N HIS A 155 -25.76 -25.23 -3.40
CA HIS A 155 -24.55 -26.03 -3.60
C HIS A 155 -23.36 -25.45 -2.82
N ALA A 156 -22.53 -26.31 -2.25
CA ALA A 156 -21.33 -25.89 -1.54
C ALA A 156 -20.26 -25.28 -2.48
N ILE A 157 -19.74 -24.11 -2.11
CA ILE A 157 -18.63 -23.41 -2.76
C ILE A 157 -17.37 -23.60 -1.91
N ALA A 158 -16.24 -23.92 -2.56
CA ALA A 158 -14.95 -24.00 -1.90
C ALA A 158 -14.35 -22.59 -1.70
N GLU A 159 -14.20 -22.16 -0.46
CA GLU A 159 -13.57 -20.89 -0.07
C GLU A 159 -12.07 -21.12 0.26
N PRO A 160 -11.16 -20.21 -0.12
CA PRO A 160 -9.78 -20.25 0.35
C PRO A 160 -9.71 -20.03 1.87
N PHE A 161 -8.80 -20.74 2.53
CA PHE A 161 -8.60 -20.60 3.98
C PHE A 161 -8.06 -19.21 4.34
N GLU A 162 -8.54 -18.65 5.46
CA GLU A 162 -8.07 -17.35 5.98
C GLU A 162 -6.57 -17.34 6.27
N GLU A 163 -5.99 -18.47 6.69
CA GLU A 163 -4.56 -18.60 6.97
C GLU A 163 -3.71 -18.37 5.71
N ASP A 164 -4.20 -18.84 4.56
CA ASP A 164 -3.52 -18.66 3.28
C ASP A 164 -3.60 -17.18 2.86
N LEU A 165 -4.77 -16.54 2.99
CA LEU A 165 -4.99 -15.11 2.71
C LEU A 165 -4.10 -14.23 3.58
N GLN A 166 -4.08 -14.46 4.90
CA GLN A 166 -3.24 -13.71 5.84
C GLN A 166 -1.76 -13.86 5.52
N SER A 167 -1.31 -15.03 5.07
CA SER A 167 0.08 -15.25 4.68
C SER A 167 0.49 -14.47 3.44
N ILE A 168 -0.44 -14.26 2.50
CA ILE A 168 -0.24 -13.47 1.27
C ILE A 168 -0.22 -11.98 1.62
N GLU A 169 -1.17 -11.52 2.44
CA GLU A 169 -1.21 -10.14 2.94
C GLU A 169 0.08 -9.78 3.69
N CYS A 170 0.56 -10.67 4.57
CA CYS A 170 1.82 -10.50 5.29
C CYS A 170 3.02 -10.41 4.34
N ALA A 171 3.08 -11.26 3.31
CA ALA A 171 4.14 -11.21 2.30
C ALA A 171 4.10 -9.89 1.49
N ALA A 172 2.91 -9.46 1.06
CA ALA A 172 2.74 -8.20 0.34
C ALA A 172 3.13 -7.00 1.20
N TRP A 173 2.73 -7.00 2.47
CA TRP A 173 3.10 -5.96 3.42
C TRP A 173 4.62 -5.92 3.66
N CYS A 174 5.26 -7.07 3.82
CA CYS A 174 6.71 -7.18 3.97
C CYS A 174 7.46 -6.60 2.76
N VAL A 175 7.06 -7.01 1.54
CA VAL A 175 7.62 -6.47 0.29
C VAL A 175 7.45 -4.94 0.21
N HIS A 176 6.26 -4.44 0.57
CA HIS A 176 5.99 -3.02 0.59
C HIS A 176 6.91 -2.27 1.57
N LYS A 177 7.10 -2.79 2.78
CA LYS A 177 7.99 -2.19 3.78
C LYS A 177 9.45 -2.18 3.35
N VAL A 178 9.94 -3.28 2.78
CA VAL A 178 11.31 -3.35 2.23
C VAL A 178 11.50 -2.34 1.12
N HIS A 179 10.55 -2.25 0.18
CA HIS A 179 10.61 -1.25 -0.89
C HIS A 179 10.62 0.18 -0.34
N MET A 180 9.74 0.51 0.60
CA MET A 180 9.69 1.83 1.22
C MET A 180 10.98 2.18 1.95
N PHE A 181 11.59 1.21 2.64
CA PHE A 181 12.88 1.39 3.30
C PHE A 181 13.99 1.70 2.30
N VAL A 182 14.07 0.95 1.19
CA VAL A 182 15.06 1.19 0.12
C VAL A 182 14.87 2.56 -0.50
N VAL A 183 13.64 2.93 -0.85
CA VAL A 183 13.33 4.25 -1.44
C VAL A 183 13.66 5.38 -0.48
N PHE A 184 13.33 5.23 0.81
CA PHE A 184 13.66 6.23 1.83
C PHE A 184 15.15 6.51 1.89
N TRP A 185 15.98 5.46 1.98
CA TRP A 185 17.44 5.63 2.03
C TRP A 185 18.02 6.18 0.74
N LEU A 186 17.51 5.76 -0.42
CA LEU A 186 17.91 6.29 -1.72
C LEU A 186 17.66 7.80 -1.80
N VAL A 187 16.47 8.25 -1.40
CA VAL A 187 16.11 9.67 -1.38
C VAL A 187 16.95 10.43 -0.36
N ALA A 188 17.09 9.91 0.87
CA ALA A 188 17.88 10.54 1.93
C ALA A 188 19.35 10.72 1.51
N SER A 189 19.99 9.67 0.96
CA SER A 189 21.35 9.73 0.46
C SER A 189 21.49 10.69 -0.73
N SER A 190 20.50 10.73 -1.63
CA SER A 190 20.51 11.66 -2.77
C SER A 190 20.41 13.11 -2.31
N LEU A 191 19.51 13.42 -1.38
CA LEU A 191 19.36 14.76 -0.81
C LEU A 191 20.61 15.19 -0.03
N ALA A 192 21.19 14.29 0.78
CA ALA A 192 22.43 14.55 1.49
C ALA A 192 23.58 14.85 0.53
N TYR A 193 23.72 14.05 -0.54
CA TYR A 193 24.75 14.27 -1.57
C TYR A 193 24.53 15.58 -2.33
N ILE A 194 23.30 15.89 -2.76
CA ILE A 194 22.97 17.15 -3.42
C ILE A 194 23.29 18.33 -2.49
N GLY A 195 22.86 18.28 -1.22
CA GLY A 195 23.16 19.31 -0.23
C GLY A 195 24.66 19.53 -0.06
N PHE A 196 25.43 18.44 0.09
CA PHE A 196 26.89 18.51 0.17
C PHE A 196 27.51 19.10 -1.10
N ARG A 197 27.07 18.68 -2.29
CA ARG A 197 27.58 19.17 -3.57
C ARG A 197 27.31 20.66 -3.76
N VAL A 198 26.09 21.10 -3.42
CA VAL A 198 25.68 22.50 -3.46
C VAL A 198 26.52 23.33 -2.48
N TYR A 199 26.74 22.84 -1.26
CA TYR A 199 27.62 23.49 -0.27
C TYR A 199 29.06 23.64 -0.81
N VAL A 200 29.67 22.56 -1.31
CA VAL A 200 31.02 22.57 -1.88
C VAL A 200 31.11 23.54 -3.08
N PHE A 201 30.11 23.52 -3.96
CA PHE A 201 30.05 24.42 -5.12
C PHE A 201 29.95 25.89 -4.70
N SER A 202 29.10 26.18 -3.73
CA SER A 202 28.88 27.53 -3.19
C SER A 202 30.18 28.11 -2.59
N CYS A 203 30.87 27.32 -1.75
CA CYS A 203 32.18 27.70 -1.21
C CYS A 203 33.23 27.90 -2.31
N PHE A 204 33.36 26.95 -3.22
CA PHE A 204 34.35 27.02 -4.29
C PHE A 204 34.14 28.25 -5.20
N ARG A 205 32.88 28.58 -5.51
CA ARG A 205 32.52 29.78 -6.29
C ARG A 205 32.98 31.05 -5.59
N ARG A 206 32.77 31.13 -4.27
CA ARG A 206 33.17 32.31 -3.49
C ARG A 206 34.69 32.46 -3.40
N PHE A 207 35.43 31.37 -3.21
CA PHE A 207 36.90 31.39 -3.32
C PHE A 207 37.38 31.80 -4.71
N LYS A 208 36.71 31.35 -5.78
CA LYS A 208 37.00 31.78 -7.16
C LYS A 208 36.82 33.30 -7.33
N HIS A 209 35.77 33.88 -6.76
CA HIS A 209 35.55 35.33 -6.81
C HIS A 209 36.67 36.09 -6.07
N ILE A 210 37.07 35.64 -4.88
CA ILE A 210 38.18 36.24 -4.12
C ILE A 210 39.50 36.13 -4.90
N ALA A 211 39.75 35.00 -5.57
CA ALA A 211 40.91 34.84 -6.44
C ALA A 211 40.89 35.85 -7.60
N MET A 212 39.72 36.08 -8.24
CA MET A 212 39.57 37.11 -9.28
C MET A 212 39.88 38.51 -8.73
N ALA A 213 39.38 38.86 -7.54
CA ALA A 213 39.66 40.14 -6.91
C ALA A 213 41.14 40.33 -6.62
N SER A 214 41.79 39.30 -6.08
CA SER A 214 43.23 39.37 -5.79
C SER A 214 44.08 39.48 -7.06
N LEU A 215 43.72 38.77 -8.13
CA LEU A 215 44.47 38.83 -9.40
C LEU A 215 44.26 40.14 -10.16
N ASN A 216 43.17 40.87 -9.89
CA ASN A 216 42.91 42.21 -10.40
C ASN A 216 43.44 43.32 -9.46
N ASN A 217 44.31 42.97 -8.49
CA ASN A 217 44.93 43.91 -7.55
C ASN A 217 43.92 44.77 -6.75
N GLN A 218 42.75 44.23 -6.42
CA GLN A 218 41.79 44.91 -5.56
C GLN A 218 42.29 45.00 -4.12
N THR A 219 41.91 46.07 -3.40
CA THR A 219 42.24 46.25 -1.98
C THR A 219 41.26 45.49 -1.09
N PHE A 220 41.77 44.71 -0.14
CA PHE A 220 40.95 43.93 0.81
C PHE A 220 40.74 44.67 2.14
N PRO A 221 39.55 44.62 2.76
CA PRO A 221 38.41 43.76 2.43
C PRO A 221 37.55 44.27 1.27
N VAL A 222 37.12 43.35 0.39
CA VAL A 222 36.24 43.68 -0.75
C VAL A 222 34.78 43.41 -0.36
N SER A 223 33.90 44.37 -0.63
CA SER A 223 32.47 44.23 -0.37
C SER A 223 31.83 43.18 -1.29
N ILE A 224 30.69 42.60 -0.86
CA ILE A 224 29.96 41.60 -1.67
C ILE A 224 29.53 42.22 -3.01
N ASN A 225 29.07 43.48 -2.99
CA ASN A 225 28.62 44.21 -4.17
C ASN A 225 29.74 44.48 -5.17
N ASP A 226 30.91 44.93 -4.69
CA ASP A 226 32.07 45.16 -5.56
C ASP A 226 32.57 43.84 -6.16
N LEU A 227 32.50 42.76 -5.38
CA LEU A 227 32.88 41.43 -5.85
C LEU A 227 31.90 40.91 -6.92
N LYS A 228 30.59 41.11 -6.75
CA LYS A 228 29.56 40.82 -7.77
C LYS A 228 29.80 41.65 -9.04
N ALA A 229 30.09 42.94 -8.91
CA ALA A 229 30.37 43.83 -10.03
C ALA A 229 31.63 43.40 -10.81
N LEU A 230 32.72 43.07 -10.11
CA LEU A 230 33.95 42.56 -10.71
C LEU A 230 33.72 41.26 -11.46
N VAL A 231 33.00 40.31 -10.85
CA VAL A 231 32.71 39.00 -11.48
C VAL A 231 31.87 39.20 -12.75
N LYS A 232 30.87 40.08 -12.71
CA LYS A 232 30.06 40.42 -13.89
C LYS A 232 30.93 41.00 -15.01
N HIS A 233 31.77 41.99 -14.70
CA HIS A 233 32.69 42.58 -15.67
C HIS A 233 33.66 41.54 -16.26
N CYS A 234 34.18 40.65 -15.42
CA CYS A 234 35.05 39.58 -15.88
C CYS A 234 34.32 38.60 -16.79
N HIS A 235 33.09 38.16 -16.48
CA HIS A 235 32.31 37.29 -17.36
C HIS A 235 32.06 37.92 -18.73
N GLU A 236 31.71 39.22 -18.78
CA GLU A 236 31.54 39.95 -20.04
C GLU A 236 32.81 39.97 -20.91
N LEU A 237 34.00 39.96 -20.30
CA LEU A 237 35.28 39.94 -21.00
C LEU A 237 35.73 38.55 -21.47
N VAL A 238 35.45 37.48 -20.71
CA VAL A 238 35.98 36.14 -20.99
C VAL A 238 34.98 35.17 -21.60
N ASP A 239 33.68 35.36 -21.42
CA ASP A 239 32.68 34.43 -21.96
C ASP A 239 32.63 34.53 -23.49
N GLY A 240 32.62 33.37 -24.17
CA GLY A 240 32.63 33.30 -25.64
C GLY A 240 33.98 33.56 -26.33
N THR A 241 35.00 34.06 -25.63
CA THR A 241 36.31 34.41 -26.22
C THR A 241 37.26 33.22 -26.43
N GLY A 242 36.99 32.07 -25.81
CA GLY A 242 37.87 30.89 -25.86
C GLY A 242 39.17 31.02 -25.05
N MET A 243 39.34 32.07 -24.24
CA MET A 243 40.54 32.27 -23.41
C MET A 243 40.78 31.10 -22.44
N ARG A 244 42.06 30.69 -22.30
CA ARG A 244 42.47 29.61 -21.38
C ARG A 244 42.44 30.08 -19.92
N PRO A 245 42.25 29.16 -18.94
CA PRO A 245 42.36 29.49 -17.52
C PRO A 245 43.77 29.97 -17.14
N GLY A 246 43.88 30.83 -16.12
CA GLY A 246 45.14 31.37 -15.59
C GLY A 246 45.25 32.91 -15.66
N ILE A 247 44.27 33.57 -16.26
CA ILE A 247 44.18 35.04 -16.35
C ILE A 247 43.34 35.62 -15.19
N PRO A 248 43.48 36.92 -14.84
CA PRO A 248 42.77 37.50 -13.70
C PRO A 248 41.26 37.28 -13.67
N CYS A 249 40.60 37.38 -14.83
CA CYS A 249 39.15 37.16 -14.97
C CYS A 249 38.75 35.69 -15.16
N LYS A 250 39.71 34.76 -15.25
CA LYS A 250 39.48 33.31 -15.37
C LYS A 250 40.61 32.55 -14.66
N PRO A 251 40.65 32.57 -13.32
CA PRO A 251 41.73 31.96 -12.56
C PRO A 251 41.82 30.45 -12.83
N SER A 252 43.05 29.93 -12.81
CA SER A 252 43.29 28.49 -12.86
C SER A 252 42.85 27.83 -11.55
N PHE A 253 42.73 26.50 -11.55
CA PHE A 253 42.35 25.77 -10.34
C PHE A 253 43.36 25.96 -9.21
N ASP A 254 44.65 25.94 -9.53
CA ASP A 254 45.73 26.12 -8.56
C ASP A 254 45.69 27.54 -7.94
N GLN A 255 45.45 28.57 -8.76
CA GLN A 255 45.27 29.95 -8.27
C GLN A 255 44.08 30.08 -7.30
N ILE A 256 43.02 29.30 -7.50
CA ILE A 256 41.87 29.25 -6.56
C ILE A 256 42.25 28.48 -5.30
N MET A 257 42.98 27.37 -5.43
CA MET A 257 43.42 26.53 -4.32
C MET A 257 44.33 27.29 -3.36
N ASP A 258 45.27 28.09 -3.88
CA ASP A 258 46.16 28.94 -3.10
C ASP A 258 45.38 29.89 -2.18
N ARG A 259 44.20 30.35 -2.63
CA ARG A 259 43.30 31.22 -1.85
C ARG A 259 42.29 30.46 -1.01
N CYS A 260 42.28 29.13 -1.06
CA CYS A 260 41.38 28.31 -0.26
C CYS A 260 42.03 27.82 1.04
N LEU A 261 43.36 27.70 1.04
CA LEU A 261 44.14 27.31 2.20
C LEU A 261 44.42 28.52 3.10
N PRO A 262 44.32 28.36 4.44
CA PRO A 262 44.80 29.39 5.37
C PRO A 262 46.33 29.52 5.27
N ALA A 263 46.86 30.68 5.68
CA ALA A 263 48.31 30.96 5.64
C ALA A 263 49.15 29.92 6.41
N GLU A 264 48.62 29.39 7.52
CA GLU A 264 49.25 28.32 8.31
C GLU A 264 49.49 27.03 7.52
N LYS A 265 48.70 26.78 6.47
CA LYS A 265 48.81 25.61 5.58
C LYS A 265 49.46 25.95 4.24
N GLY A 266 50.18 27.07 4.16
CA GLY A 266 50.88 27.54 2.96
C GLY A 266 49.99 28.24 1.92
N GLY A 267 48.77 28.63 2.29
CA GLY A 267 47.90 29.40 1.41
C GLY A 267 48.18 30.91 1.44
N ILE A 268 47.59 31.62 0.49
CA ILE A 268 47.72 33.07 0.30
C ILE A 268 46.35 33.75 0.54
N PHE A 269 45.56 33.29 1.51
CA PHE A 269 44.28 33.95 1.81
C PHE A 269 44.52 35.36 2.39
N PRO A 270 43.85 36.42 1.91
CA PRO A 270 44.08 37.78 2.39
C PRO A 270 43.72 37.91 3.89
N PRO A 271 44.63 38.39 4.75
CA PRO A 271 44.41 38.40 6.20
C PRO A 271 43.31 39.36 6.65
N SER A 272 43.04 40.42 5.87
CA SER A 272 41.98 41.39 6.16
C SER A 272 40.60 40.98 5.63
N GLN A 273 40.49 39.90 4.85
CA GLN A 273 39.22 39.44 4.30
C GLN A 273 38.50 38.52 5.31
N PRO A 274 37.19 38.71 5.57
CA PRO A 274 36.43 37.80 6.42
C PRO A 274 36.40 36.37 5.88
N GLN A 275 36.22 35.39 6.77
CA GLN A 275 36.11 33.99 6.38
C GLN A 275 34.95 33.80 5.41
N VAL A 276 35.22 33.08 4.33
CA VAL A 276 34.27 32.77 3.27
C VAL A 276 33.08 31.97 3.83
N ARG A 277 31.86 32.39 3.48
CA ARG A 277 30.61 31.69 3.83
C ARG A 277 29.91 31.19 2.57
N ALA A 278 29.38 29.98 2.64
CA ALA A 278 28.50 29.41 1.63
C ALA A 278 27.15 30.12 1.65
N PHE A 279 26.55 30.25 0.48
CA PHE A 279 25.22 30.84 0.23
C PHE A 279 25.12 32.34 0.49
N GLU A 280 26.24 33.01 0.79
CA GLU A 280 26.31 34.44 1.04
C GLU A 280 25.73 35.24 -0.12
N ASP A 281 26.12 34.95 -1.37
CA ASP A 281 25.58 35.66 -2.54
C ASP A 281 24.05 35.54 -2.68
N LEU A 282 23.49 34.37 -2.32
CA LEU A 282 22.05 34.09 -2.42
C LEU A 282 21.29 34.80 -1.30
N LEU A 283 21.81 34.77 -0.07
CA LEU A 283 21.21 35.42 1.09
C LEU A 283 21.25 36.94 0.97
N ASP A 284 22.33 37.47 0.40
CA ASP A 284 22.50 38.90 0.10
C ASP A 284 21.43 39.42 -0.88
N ASP A 285 21.02 38.62 -1.86
CA ASP A 285 19.91 38.98 -2.77
C ASP A 285 18.55 39.11 -2.03
N PHE A 286 18.41 38.49 -0.85
CA PHE A 286 17.25 38.64 0.04
C PHE A 286 17.47 39.64 1.18
N GLY A 287 18.63 40.34 1.22
CA GLY A 287 18.99 41.26 2.29
C GLY A 287 19.27 40.58 3.64
N ILE A 288 19.67 39.31 3.62
CA ILE A 288 19.98 38.52 4.82
C ILE A 288 21.51 38.36 4.94
N ASP A 289 22.08 38.94 5.99
CA ASP A 289 23.48 38.71 6.33
C ASP A 289 23.64 37.33 6.99
N GLY A 290 24.28 36.39 6.28
CA GLY A 290 24.41 35.04 6.80
C GLY A 290 25.19 34.09 5.89
N GLY A 291 25.30 32.85 6.34
CA GLY A 291 25.88 31.76 5.56
C GLY A 291 26.65 30.76 6.42
N LEU A 292 26.87 29.58 5.85
CA LEU A 292 27.61 28.51 6.53
C LEU A 292 29.11 28.72 6.30
N PRO A 293 29.97 28.70 7.33
CA PRO A 293 31.40 28.90 7.13
C PRO A 293 31.97 27.80 6.21
N CYS A 294 32.80 28.22 5.26
CA CYS A 294 33.46 27.31 4.34
C CYS A 294 34.69 26.67 4.98
N ALA A 295 34.80 25.35 4.89
CA ALA A 295 36.01 24.63 5.26
C ALA A 295 37.06 24.71 4.14
N SER A 296 38.34 24.75 4.50
CA SER A 296 39.45 24.76 3.52
C SER A 296 39.51 23.51 2.64
N ALA A 297 39.00 22.36 3.14
CA ALA A 297 38.90 21.13 2.36
C ALA A 297 37.90 21.21 1.19
N THR A 298 37.00 22.21 1.16
CA THR A 298 35.96 22.31 0.13
C THR A 298 36.54 22.45 -1.28
N CYS A 299 37.67 23.15 -1.47
CA CYS A 299 38.29 23.27 -2.78
C CYS A 299 38.90 21.95 -3.27
N GLN A 300 39.46 21.15 -2.35
CA GLN A 300 39.97 19.81 -2.69
C GLN A 300 38.81 18.90 -3.13
N TRP A 301 37.72 18.90 -2.36
CA TRP A 301 36.50 18.16 -2.71
C TRP A 301 35.91 18.61 -4.05
N SER A 302 35.92 19.91 -4.35
CA SER A 302 35.45 20.43 -5.64
C SER A 302 36.23 19.82 -6.81
N ASN A 303 37.57 19.70 -6.70
CA ASN A 303 38.38 19.05 -7.73
C ASN A 303 38.03 17.58 -7.91
N VAL A 304 37.92 16.87 -6.79
CA VAL A 304 37.64 15.43 -6.77
C VAL A 304 36.27 15.13 -7.34
N LEU A 305 35.25 15.94 -7.05
CA LEU A 305 33.86 15.72 -7.48
C LEU A 305 33.61 16.12 -8.94
N ARG A 306 34.32 17.13 -9.45
CA ARG A 306 34.15 17.64 -10.82
C ARG A 306 34.12 16.60 -11.94
N PRO A 307 35.02 15.59 -12.00
CA PRO A 307 34.97 14.57 -13.03
C PRO A 307 33.75 13.63 -12.90
N TYR A 308 33.16 13.54 -11.71
CA TYR A 308 32.00 12.68 -11.45
C TYR A 308 30.66 13.36 -11.72
N ASP A 309 30.62 14.69 -11.88
CA ASP A 309 29.37 15.43 -12.10
C ASP A 309 28.58 14.89 -13.31
N LYS A 310 29.29 14.46 -14.36
CA LYS A 310 28.67 13.86 -15.57
C LYS A 310 28.00 12.50 -15.33
N TYR A 311 28.41 11.78 -14.28
CA TYR A 311 27.85 10.47 -13.95
C TYR A 311 26.68 10.55 -12.96
N ILE A 312 26.50 11.67 -12.24
CA ILE A 312 25.41 11.84 -11.26
C ILE A 312 24.03 11.55 -11.87
N PRO A 313 23.65 12.08 -13.05
CA PRO A 313 22.36 11.78 -13.65
C PRO A 313 22.19 10.28 -13.95
N MET A 314 23.27 9.62 -14.40
CA MET A 314 23.26 8.19 -14.70
C MET A 314 23.06 7.35 -13.43
N VAL A 315 23.70 7.73 -12.33
CA VAL A 315 23.52 7.09 -11.02
C VAL A 315 22.08 7.27 -10.51
N LEU A 316 21.51 8.46 -10.63
CA LEU A 316 20.11 8.73 -10.21
C LEU A 316 19.11 7.93 -11.05
N VAL A 317 19.28 7.88 -12.37
CA VAL A 317 18.45 7.05 -13.26
C VAL A 317 18.61 5.57 -12.92
N GLY A 318 19.84 5.09 -12.71
CA GLY A 318 20.11 3.71 -12.30
C GLY A 318 19.45 3.34 -10.98
N ALA A 319 19.46 4.26 -10.01
CA ALA A 319 18.82 4.08 -8.71
C ALA A 319 17.29 4.01 -8.83
N LEU A 320 16.68 4.84 -9.69
CA LEU A 320 15.26 4.76 -10.01
C LEU A 320 14.90 3.43 -10.67
N VAL A 321 15.63 3.00 -11.69
CA VAL A 321 15.41 1.70 -12.35
C VAL A 321 15.53 0.55 -11.35
N LEU A 322 16.56 0.57 -10.49
CA LEU A 322 16.73 -0.44 -9.45
C LEU A 322 15.53 -0.47 -8.49
N SER A 323 15.01 0.68 -8.08
CA SER A 323 13.81 0.75 -7.22
C SER A 323 12.59 0.11 -7.89
N CYS A 324 12.39 0.35 -9.20
CA CYS A 324 11.33 -0.28 -9.99
C CYS A 324 11.51 -1.80 -10.10
N LEU A 325 12.74 -2.28 -10.30
CA LEU A 325 13.05 -3.72 -10.33
C LEU A 325 12.78 -4.40 -9.00
N VAL A 326 13.16 -3.78 -7.87
CA VAL A 326 12.84 -4.30 -6.53
C VAL A 326 11.33 -4.44 -6.34
N ARG A 327 10.56 -3.44 -6.76
CA ARG A 327 9.09 -3.49 -6.72
C ARG A 327 8.53 -4.60 -7.61
N ALA A 328 9.03 -4.72 -8.84
CA ALA A 328 8.58 -5.74 -9.79
C ALA A 328 8.86 -7.15 -9.27
N CYS A 329 10.09 -7.43 -8.83
CA CYS A 329 10.49 -8.70 -8.25
C CYS A 329 9.70 -9.04 -6.99
N GLY A 330 9.46 -8.04 -6.11
CA GLY A 330 8.64 -8.22 -4.92
C GLY A 330 7.19 -8.59 -5.24
N ASN A 331 6.58 -7.95 -6.24
CA ASN A 331 5.23 -8.29 -6.68
C ASN A 331 5.15 -9.68 -7.33
N GLU A 332 6.15 -10.05 -8.14
CA GLU A 332 6.24 -11.40 -8.72
C GLU A 332 6.39 -12.47 -7.63
N LEU A 333 7.14 -12.20 -6.56
CA LEU A 333 7.24 -13.11 -5.42
C LEU A 333 5.88 -13.33 -4.74
N VAL A 334 5.10 -12.26 -4.54
CA VAL A 334 3.74 -12.35 -3.97
C VAL A 334 2.81 -13.15 -4.89
N ARG A 335 2.83 -12.87 -6.20
CA ARG A 335 2.06 -13.60 -7.21
C ARG A 335 2.42 -15.08 -7.24
N TRP A 336 3.71 -15.39 -7.24
CA TRP A 336 4.23 -16.75 -7.21
C TRP A 336 3.76 -17.48 -5.95
N ARG A 337 3.85 -16.84 -4.78
CA ARG A 337 3.37 -17.41 -3.51
C ARG A 337 1.88 -17.71 -3.55
N HIS A 338 1.07 -16.79 -4.06
CA HIS A 338 -0.36 -16.98 -4.23
C HIS A 338 -0.69 -18.15 -5.19
N HIS A 339 0.00 -18.25 -6.33
CA HIS A 339 -0.19 -19.37 -7.27
C HIS A 339 0.23 -20.71 -6.66
N ASN A 340 1.36 -20.75 -5.96
CA ASN A 340 1.88 -21.96 -5.34
C ASN A 340 0.93 -22.50 -4.25
N LEU A 341 0.39 -21.61 -3.41
CA LEU A 341 -0.61 -21.99 -2.40
C LEU A 341 -1.87 -22.59 -3.06
N LYS A 342 -2.39 -21.96 -4.12
CA LYS A 342 -3.53 -22.51 -4.88
C LYS A 342 -3.24 -23.90 -5.44
N HIS A 343 -2.02 -24.12 -5.96
CA HIS A 343 -1.60 -25.42 -6.49
C HIS A 343 -1.57 -26.51 -5.40
N VAL A 344 -0.89 -26.23 -4.28
CA VAL A 344 -0.77 -27.17 -3.14
C VAL A 344 -2.16 -27.54 -2.60
N ARG A 345 -3.09 -26.60 -2.51
CA ARG A 345 -4.47 -26.87 -2.06
C ARG A 345 -5.27 -27.68 -3.07
N ALA A 346 -5.08 -27.45 -4.36
CA ALA A 346 -5.71 -28.25 -5.40
C ALA A 346 -5.26 -29.71 -5.33
N GLU A 347 -3.99 -29.97 -5.02
CA GLU A 347 -3.47 -31.32 -4.79
C GLU A 347 -4.06 -31.96 -3.52
N GLN A 348 -4.04 -31.26 -2.39
CA GLN A 348 -4.67 -31.75 -1.14
C GLN A 348 -6.15 -32.11 -1.33
N THR A 349 -6.89 -31.34 -2.13
CA THR A 349 -8.29 -31.61 -2.44
C THR A 349 -8.47 -32.86 -3.31
N LYS A 350 -7.56 -33.09 -4.27
CA LYS A 350 -7.56 -34.31 -5.09
C LYS A 350 -7.28 -35.54 -4.23
N ASP A 351 -6.31 -35.46 -3.33
CA ASP A 351 -5.93 -36.56 -2.43
C ASP A 351 -7.05 -36.91 -1.46
N ALA A 352 -7.69 -35.90 -0.85
CA ALA A 352 -8.84 -36.09 0.02
C ALA A 352 -10.02 -36.78 -0.69
N ARG A 353 -10.30 -36.38 -1.95
CA ARG A 353 -11.34 -37.03 -2.77
C ARG A 353 -10.96 -38.46 -3.16
N ALA A 354 -9.68 -38.73 -3.43
CA ALA A 354 -9.20 -40.08 -3.71
C ALA A 354 -9.37 -40.99 -2.49
N LEU A 355 -9.04 -40.49 -1.28
CA LEU A 355 -9.25 -41.20 -0.02
C LEU A 355 -10.73 -41.50 0.25
N GLN A 356 -11.63 -40.53 0.02
CA GLN A 356 -13.07 -40.76 0.18
C GLN A 356 -13.61 -41.83 -0.80
N ARG A 357 -13.06 -41.88 -2.02
CA ARG A 357 -13.42 -42.91 -3.01
C ARG A 357 -12.92 -44.29 -2.60
N SER A 358 -11.72 -44.42 -2.05
CA SER A 358 -11.20 -45.71 -1.59
C SER A 358 -12.00 -46.26 -0.41
N VAL A 359 -12.41 -45.39 0.53
CA VAL A 359 -13.28 -45.78 1.66
C VAL A 359 -14.66 -46.23 1.18
N ARG A 360 -15.27 -45.53 0.20
CA ARG A 360 -16.57 -45.94 -0.36
C ARG A 360 -16.50 -47.18 -1.25
N GLY A 361 -15.37 -47.42 -1.93
CA GLY A 361 -15.16 -48.60 -2.78
C GLY A 361 -14.77 -49.87 -2.02
N GLY A 362 -14.34 -49.74 -0.76
CA GLY A 362 -13.88 -50.84 0.10
C GLY A 362 -14.93 -51.39 1.08
N GLY A 363 -16.23 -51.20 0.80
CA GLY A 363 -17.28 -51.85 1.61
C GLY A 363 -17.19 -53.38 1.50
N PRO A 364 -17.35 -54.14 2.61
CA PRO A 364 -17.19 -55.58 2.59
C PRO A 364 -18.23 -56.21 1.66
N THR A 365 -17.77 -56.88 0.60
CA THR A 365 -18.59 -57.83 -0.14
C THR A 365 -18.96 -58.95 0.82
N TYR A 366 -20.18 -58.90 1.36
CA TYR A 366 -20.83 -60.03 2.04
C TYR A 366 -20.97 -61.16 1.01
N SER A 367 -19.98 -62.06 0.98
CA SER A 367 -20.10 -63.33 0.29
C SER A 367 -21.21 -64.13 0.98
N SER A 368 -22.30 -64.34 0.26
CA SER A 368 -23.43 -65.16 0.68
C SER A 368 -22.94 -66.57 1.06
N VAL A 369 -22.87 -66.83 2.36
CA VAL A 369 -22.72 -68.19 2.89
C VAL A 369 -24.01 -68.93 2.56
N ARG A 370 -23.92 -69.81 1.56
CA ARG A 370 -24.92 -70.80 1.19
C ARG A 370 -25.18 -71.70 2.41
N GLN A 371 -26.33 -71.56 3.05
CA GLN A 371 -26.85 -72.60 3.94
C GLN A 371 -27.23 -73.80 3.08
N GLY A 372 -26.40 -74.85 3.12
CA GLY A 372 -26.77 -76.19 2.69
C GLY A 372 -27.43 -76.89 3.87
N GLY A 373 -28.71 -77.24 3.72
CA GLY A 373 -29.45 -78.03 4.68
C GLY A 373 -28.98 -79.48 4.73
N ALA A 374 -29.16 -80.08 5.90
CA ALA A 374 -29.40 -81.50 6.10
C ALA A 374 -30.44 -81.62 7.21
#